data_AF-A0A352IVC9-F1
#
_entry.id   AF-A0A352IVC9-F1
#
_cell.length_a   1.000
_cell.length_b   1.000
_cell.length_c   1.000
_cell.angle_alpha   90.00
_cell.angle_beta   90.00
_cell.angle_gamma   90.00
#
_symmetry.space_group_name_H-M   'P 1'
#
loop_
_entity.id
_entity.type
_entity.pdbx_description
1 polymer ?
#
loop_
_entity_poly.entity_id
_entity_poly.type
_entity_poly.pdbx_seq_one_letter_code
_entity_poly.pdbx_strand_id
1 'polypeptide(L)' 'LVDSELEKRGVEVSKDLCEHFPYSRQELFHLVKVNGIRTFRTLISQHGKGHGCDICKPAVASILATCWNEHILAT' A
#
# COMPACT_ATOMS: atom_id res chain seq x y z
N LEU A 1 -6.35 7.99 25.51
CA LEU A 1 -6.47 6.52 25.45
C LEU A 1 -6.19 6.13 24.01
N VAL A 2 -4.93 5.81 23.69
CA VAL A 2 -4.42 4.46 23.32
C VAL A 2 -4.83 4.11 21.88
N ASP A 3 -4.01 3.92 20.86
CA ASP A 3 -2.57 3.80 20.61
C ASP A 3 -2.41 4.25 19.14
N SER A 4 -1.34 4.91 18.71
CA SER A 4 -0.24 4.16 18.08
C SER A 4 0.98 5.07 17.95
N GLU A 5 1.76 5.07 19.02
CA GLU A 5 3.19 5.29 19.01
C GLU A 5 3.84 4.18 18.16
N LEU A 6 3.90 4.39 16.84
CA LEU A 6 4.77 3.60 15.96
C LEU A 6 5.78 4.53 15.28
N GLU A 7 6.86 4.75 16.04
CA GLU A 7 8.24 4.72 15.54
C GLU A 7 8.57 5.81 14.50
N LYS A 8 9.06 7.00 14.86
CA LYS A 8 10.39 7.21 15.47
C LYS A 8 11.41 6.11 15.14
N ARG A 9 11.56 5.76 13.86
CA ARG A 9 12.83 5.23 13.35
C ARG A 9 13.27 6.12 12.20
N GLY A 10 14.16 7.03 12.55
CA GLY A 10 14.98 7.78 11.60
C GLY A 10 15.87 6.81 10.85
N VAL A 11 15.32 6.20 9.82
CA VAL A 11 16.10 5.51 8.83
C VAL A 11 15.72 6.12 7.51
N GLU A 12 16.65 6.91 6.98
CA GLU A 12 16.76 7.21 5.57
C GLU A 12 16.96 5.89 4.81
N VAL A 13 15.93 5.02 4.79
CA VAL A 13 15.92 3.81 3.97
C VAL A 13 15.26 4.20 2.68
N SER A 14 15.87 3.84 1.56
CA SER A 14 15.21 3.73 0.27
C SER A 14 13.77 3.25 0.47
N LYS A 15 12.81 4.16 0.32
CA LYS A 15 11.40 3.91 0.66
C LYS A 15 10.75 3.01 -0.39
N ASP A 16 11.43 2.71 -1.48
CA ASP A 16 10.92 1.91 -2.58
C ASP A 16 10.55 0.49 -2.12
N LEU A 17 9.29 0.11 -2.28
CA LEU A 17 8.81 -1.25 -2.00
C LEU A 17 9.51 -2.29 -2.88
N CYS A 18 9.78 -1.93 -4.14
CA CYS A 18 10.55 -2.73 -5.11
C CYS A 18 10.85 -1.88 -6.35
N GLU A 19 11.56 -2.43 -7.34
CA GLU A 19 11.83 -1.77 -8.63
C GLU A 19 10.58 -1.30 -9.39
N HIS A 20 9.41 -1.90 -9.12
CA HIS A 20 8.13 -1.55 -9.74
C HIS A 20 7.46 -0.34 -9.07
N PHE A 21 7.71 -0.13 -7.79
CA PHE A 21 7.04 0.88 -6.97
C PHE A 21 8.08 1.69 -6.20
N PRO A 22 8.38 2.92 -6.65
CA PRO A 22 9.29 3.81 -5.95
C PRO A 22 8.61 4.49 -4.75
N TYR A 23 7.83 3.73 -4.01
CA TYR A 23 6.99 4.19 -2.91
C TYR A 23 7.07 3.20 -1.75
N SER A 24 6.98 3.72 -0.54
CA SER A 24 6.89 2.88 0.65
C SER A 24 5.52 2.24 0.80
N ARG A 25 5.45 1.19 1.61
CA ARG A 25 4.18 0.55 1.98
C ARG A 25 3.18 1.55 2.55
N GLN A 26 3.64 2.48 3.38
CA GLN A 26 2.81 3.53 3.97
C GLN A 26 2.30 4.49 2.89
N GLU A 27 3.17 4.92 1.97
CA GLU A 27 2.76 5.78 0.86
C GLU A 27 1.77 5.09 -0.07
N LEU A 28 2.00 3.82 -0.41
CA LEU A 28 1.06 3.03 -1.22
C LEU A 28 -0.29 2.88 -0.53
N PHE A 29 -0.32 2.70 0.79
CA PHE A 29 -1.57 2.70 1.56
C PHE A 29 -2.31 4.04 1.45
N HIS A 30 -1.60 5.15 1.63
CA HIS A 30 -2.17 6.49 1.46
C HIS A 30 -2.67 6.73 0.02
N LEU A 31 -1.87 6.35 -0.99
CA LEU A 31 -2.23 6.49 -2.41
C LEU A 31 -3.48 5.67 -2.75
N VAL A 32 -3.57 4.43 -2.26
CA VAL A 32 -4.74 3.57 -2.44
C VAL A 32 -5.99 4.21 -1.84
N LYS A 33 -5.88 4.74 -0.62
CA LYS A 33 -7.00 5.33 0.12
C LYS A 33 -7.45 6.68 -0.48
N VAL A 34 -6.52 7.57 -0.82
CA VAL A 34 -6.80 8.91 -1.37
C VAL A 34 -7.29 8.84 -2.82
N ASN A 35 -6.67 7.99 -3.65
CA ASN A 35 -7.07 7.85 -5.06
C ASN A 35 -8.22 6.84 -5.26
N GLY A 36 -8.71 6.21 -4.19
CA GLY A 36 -9.81 5.24 -4.29
C GLY A 36 -9.47 4.00 -5.11
N ILE A 37 -8.20 3.57 -5.11
CA ILE A 37 -7.73 2.48 -5.98
C ILE A 37 -8.17 1.13 -5.40
N ARG A 38 -8.92 0.36 -6.19
CA ARG A 38 -9.46 -0.94 -5.75
C ARG A 38 -8.77 -2.16 -6.36
N THR A 39 -7.85 -1.96 -7.30
CA THR A 39 -7.15 -3.06 -7.98
C THR A 39 -5.66 -2.81 -8.08
N PHE A 40 -4.88 -3.90 -8.00
CA PHE A 40 -3.44 -3.85 -8.21
C PHE A 40 -3.08 -3.27 -9.57
N ARG A 41 -3.83 -3.64 -10.61
CA ARG A 41 -3.58 -3.20 -11.99
C ARG A 41 -3.72 -1.68 -12.14
N THR A 42 -4.73 -1.09 -11.52
CA THR A 42 -4.87 0.36 -11.48
C THR A 42 -3.72 1.01 -10.71
N LEU A 43 -3.33 0.43 -9.57
CA LEU A 43 -2.24 0.97 -8.75
C LEU A 43 -0.90 0.97 -9.50
N ILE A 44 -0.52 -0.15 -10.11
CA ILE A 44 0.75 -0.25 -10.86
C ILE A 44 0.72 0.57 -12.14
N SER A 45 -0.44 0.73 -12.78
CA SER A 45 -0.54 1.54 -13.99
C SER A 45 -0.43 3.04 -13.72
N GLN A 46 -0.79 3.50 -12.52
CA GLN A 46 -0.74 4.93 -12.16
C GLN A 46 0.51 5.30 -11.35
N HIS A 47 0.90 4.44 -10.40
CA HIS A 47 1.93 4.70 -9.40
C HIS A 47 3.10 3.71 -9.49
N GLY A 48 3.18 2.93 -10.56
CA GLY A 48 4.24 1.96 -10.74
C GLY A 48 4.61 1.76 -12.20
N LYS A 49 5.40 0.73 -12.44
CA LYS A 49 5.85 0.33 -13.77
C LYS A 49 5.98 -1.18 -13.83
N GLY A 50 5.69 -1.78 -15.00
CA GLY A 50 5.74 -3.23 -15.22
C GLY A 50 4.47 -3.97 -14.77
N HIS A 51 4.61 -5.26 -14.47
CA HIS A 51 3.50 -6.17 -14.12
C HIS A 51 3.47 -6.56 -12.63
N GLY A 52 4.47 -6.14 -11.87
CA GLY A 52 4.62 -6.44 -10.45
C GLY A 52 5.30 -7.78 -10.18
N CYS A 53 6.03 -7.83 -9.07
CA CYS A 53 6.72 -9.01 -8.56
C CYS A 53 6.02 -9.63 -7.36
N ASP A 54 6.56 -10.75 -6.89
CA ASP A 54 6.12 -11.47 -5.69
C ASP A 54 6.33 -10.70 -4.37
N ILE A 55 6.96 -9.52 -4.42
CA ILE A 55 7.08 -8.60 -3.28
C ILE A 55 5.91 -7.63 -3.25
N CYS A 56 5.65 -6.94 -4.37
CA CYS A 56 4.64 -5.88 -4.39
C CYS A 56 3.21 -6.43 -4.49
N LYS A 57 2.99 -7.56 -5.17
CA LYS A 57 1.66 -8.17 -5.29
C LYS A 57 1.04 -8.49 -3.93
N PRO A 58 1.68 -9.27 -3.03
CA PRO A 58 1.10 -9.54 -1.72
C PRO A 58 1.01 -8.28 -0.84
N ALA A 59 1.99 -7.37 -0.92
CA ALA A 59 1.95 -6.13 -0.14
C ALA A 59 0.74 -5.24 -0.51
N VAL A 60 0.51 -5.05 -1.81
CA VAL A 60 -0.64 -4.27 -2.30
C VAL A 60 -1.94 -5.02 -2.04
N ALA A 61 -1.97 -6.36 -2.14
CA ALA A 61 -3.15 -7.13 -1.80
C ALA A 61 -3.55 -6.94 -0.33
N SER A 62 -2.59 -6.97 0.61
CA SER A 62 -2.85 -6.67 2.02
C SER A 62 -3.36 -5.24 2.22
N ILE A 63 -2.76 -4.24 1.54
CA ILE A 63 -3.21 -2.84 1.59
C ILE A 63 -4.65 -2.71 1.10
N LEU A 64 -4.97 -3.30 -0.06
CA LEU A 64 -6.32 -3.26 -0.64
C LEU A 64 -7.33 -3.96 0.26
N ALA A 65 -6.95 -5.08 0.88
CA ALA A 65 -7.78 -5.73 1.88
C ALA A 65 -8.01 -4.78 3.07
N THR A 66 -6.99 -4.17 3.65
CA THR A 66 -7.20 -3.23 4.76
C THR A 66 -8.09 -2.03 4.38
N CYS A 67 -7.97 -1.50 3.15
CA CYS A 67 -8.77 -0.36 2.71
C CYS A 67 -10.21 -0.71 2.30
N TRP A 68 -10.46 -1.90 1.77
CA TRP A 68 -11.72 -2.25 1.11
C TRP A 68 -12.41 -3.52 1.63
N ASN A 69 -11.74 -4.29 2.48
CA ASN A 69 -12.29 -5.49 3.13
C ASN A 69 -13.17 -5.14 4.34
N GLU A 70 -13.52 -3.87 4.54
CA GLU A 70 -14.47 -3.41 5.58
C GLU A 70 -15.95 -3.70 5.23
N HIS A 71 -16.25 -4.34 4.08
CA HIS A 71 -17.62 -4.65 3.65
C HIS A 71 -18.19 -6.01 4.12
N ILE A 72 -17.65 -6.63 5.19
CA ILE A 72 -18.15 -7.93 5.67
C ILE A 72 -19.05 -7.85 6.92
N LEU A 73 -19.12 -6.68 7.58
CA LEU A 73 -19.95 -6.48 8.79
C LEU A 73 -20.95 -5.32 8.64
N ALA A 74 -21.37 -5.00 7.42
CA ALA A 74 -22.59 -4.23 7.22
C ALA A 74 -23.80 -5.18 7.32
N THR A 75 -24.13 -5.56 8.55
CA THR A 75 -25.42 -6.18 8.93
C THR A 75 -26.23 -5.15 9.69
#